data_AF-A0A2D5H300-F1
#
_entry.id   AF-A0A2D5H300-F1
#
_cell.length_a   1.000
_cell.length_b   1.000
_cell.length_c   1.000
_cell.angle_alpha   90.00
_cell.angle_beta   90.00
_cell.angle_gamma   90.00
#
_symmetry.space_group_name_H-M   'P 1'
#
loop_
_entity.id
_entity.type
_entity.pdbx_description
1 polymer ?
#
loop_
_entity_poly.entity_id
_entity_poly.type
_entity_poly.pdbx_seq_one_letter_code
_entity_poly.pdbx_strand_id
1 'polypeptide(L)'
;MEGTHGIRFEGTRFWVLHRRREFGPFDYEWSKDFSGVEFMYHDQKFGEYCSAEEIFADLKQFSLPMRVVEVASLTIGMVLYGILNGLPQKLWRELLRQRLDESGFQRFDIREEGPERFAS
;
A
#
# COMPACT_ATOMS: atom_id res chain seq x y z
N MET A 1 6.76 -13.41 7.37
CA MET A 1 6.20 -13.99 6.13
C MET A 1 7.11 -15.08 5.57
N GLU A 2 6.55 -16.21 5.12
CA GLU A 2 7.27 -17.20 4.28
C GLU A 2 7.26 -16.78 2.80
N GLY A 3 8.32 -17.06 2.03
CA GLY A 3 8.41 -16.67 0.61
C GLY A 3 9.43 -15.57 0.36
N THR A 4 9.58 -15.17 -0.92
CA THR A 4 10.62 -14.20 -1.32
C THR A 4 10.06 -12.82 -1.64
N HIS A 5 8.80 -12.76 -2.08
CA HIS A 5 8.10 -11.56 -2.54
C HIS A 5 6.64 -11.64 -2.10
N GLY A 6 6.00 -10.50 -1.85
CA GLY A 6 4.59 -10.45 -1.48
C GLY A 6 4.15 -9.09 -0.94
N ILE A 7 2.85 -8.92 -0.80
CA ILE A 7 2.20 -7.77 -0.16
C ILE A 7 1.33 -8.33 0.95
N ARG A 8 1.60 -7.96 2.20
CA ARG A 8 0.80 -8.35 3.36
C ARG A 8 -0.04 -7.17 3.81
N PHE A 9 -1.32 -7.40 4.04
CA PHE A 9 -2.22 -6.42 4.64
C PHE A 9 -2.56 -6.77 6.08
N GLU A 10 -2.68 -5.75 6.93
CA GLU A 10 -3.14 -5.82 8.32
C GLU A 10 -3.95 -4.55 8.61
N GLY A 11 -5.28 -4.66 8.70
CA GLY A 11 -6.15 -3.48 8.74
C GLY A 11 -6.00 -2.61 7.49
N THR A 12 -5.69 -1.32 7.70
CA THR A 12 -5.39 -0.33 6.63
C THR A 12 -3.94 -0.36 6.17
N ARG A 13 -3.08 -1.00 6.96
CA ARG A 13 -1.63 -1.06 6.72
C ARG A 13 -1.27 -2.15 5.75
N PHE A 14 -0.16 -1.95 5.07
CA PHE A 14 0.47 -3.00 4.28
C PHE A 14 1.99 -3.00 4.37
N TRP A 15 2.57 -4.15 4.07
CA TRP A 15 4.01 -4.36 3.99
C TRP A 15 4.35 -5.00 2.66
N VAL A 16 5.48 -4.59 2.10
CA VAL A 16 6.06 -5.20 0.92
C VAL A 16 7.18 -6.15 1.37
N LEU A 17 7.03 -7.44 1.08
CA LEU A 17 8.10 -8.42 1.19
C LEU A 17 8.93 -8.39 -0.10
N HIS A 18 10.22 -8.13 0.01
CA HIS A 18 11.16 -8.20 -1.11
C HIS A 18 12.46 -8.86 -0.67
N ARG A 19 12.87 -9.92 -1.38
CA ARG A 19 14.07 -10.72 -1.07
C ARG A 19 14.12 -11.18 0.39
N ARG A 20 12.99 -11.66 0.91
CA ARG A 20 12.80 -12.12 2.30
C ARG A 20 12.94 -11.01 3.38
N ARG A 21 13.03 -9.74 2.98
CA ARG A 21 12.98 -8.60 3.89
C ARG A 21 11.64 -7.91 3.76
N GLU A 22 11.04 -7.59 4.90
CA GLU A 22 9.77 -6.87 4.97
C GLU A 22 10.04 -5.35 5.05
N PHE A 23 9.24 -4.57 4.35
CA PHE A 23 9.30 -3.10 4.32
C PHE A 23 7.91 -2.56 4.61
N GLY A 24 7.78 -1.80 5.69
CA GLY A 24 6.52 -1.22 6.15
C GLY A 24 6.50 -1.06 7.67
N PRO A 25 5.42 -0.55 8.26
CA PRO A 25 4.13 -0.35 7.60
C PRO A 25 4.16 0.82 6.61
N PHE A 26 3.52 0.59 5.47
CA PHE A 26 2.91 1.64 4.68
C PHE A 26 1.46 1.79 5.14
N ASP A 27 0.97 3.02 5.22
CA ASP A 27 -0.39 3.33 5.68
C ASP A 27 -0.93 4.57 4.97
N TYR A 28 -2.18 4.90 5.24
CA TYR A 28 -2.77 6.18 4.87
C TYR A 28 -3.68 6.69 5.98
N GLU A 29 -3.76 8.01 6.08
CA GLU A 29 -4.64 8.68 7.04
C GLU A 29 -5.28 9.91 6.41
N TRP A 30 -6.49 10.26 6.86
CA TRP A 30 -7.09 11.54 6.49
C TRP A 30 -6.26 12.67 7.08
N SER A 31 -5.98 13.70 6.29
CA SER A 31 -5.35 14.91 6.80
C SER A 31 -6.21 15.50 7.92
N LYS A 32 -5.58 16.21 8.88
CA LYS A 32 -6.28 16.72 10.08
C LYS A 32 -7.39 17.71 9.78
N ASP A 33 -7.30 18.39 8.64
CA ASP A 33 -8.30 19.31 8.11
C ASP A 33 -9.29 18.63 7.14
N PHE A 34 -9.15 17.31 6.92
CA PHE A 34 -9.93 16.49 6.00
C PHE A 34 -9.90 16.99 4.54
N SER A 35 -8.88 17.74 4.15
CA SER A 35 -8.70 18.22 2.78
C SER A 35 -8.01 17.21 1.86
N GLY A 36 -7.45 16.13 2.40
CA GLY A 36 -6.74 15.11 1.64
C GLY A 36 -6.47 13.82 2.40
N VAL A 37 -5.68 12.95 1.78
CA VAL A 37 -5.22 11.67 2.35
C VAL A 37 -3.69 11.69 2.37
N GLU A 38 -3.10 11.60 3.56
CA GLU A 38 -1.65 11.50 3.75
C GLU A 38 -1.19 10.05 3.60
N PHE A 39 -0.07 9.82 2.92
CA PHE A 39 0.55 8.51 2.79
C PHE A 39 1.72 8.38 3.75
N MET A 40 1.76 7.29 4.50
CA MET A 40 2.68 7.12 5.64
C MET A 40 3.59 5.92 5.44
N TYR A 41 4.86 6.05 5.86
CA TYR A 41 5.81 4.95 5.95
C TYR A 41 6.55 5.05 7.29
N HIS A 42 6.39 4.05 8.16
CA HIS A 42 6.86 4.12 9.56
C HIS A 42 6.44 5.43 10.26
N ASP A 43 5.14 5.75 10.18
CA ASP A 43 4.52 6.95 10.76
C ASP A 43 5.13 8.28 10.29
N GLN A 44 5.88 8.26 9.18
CA GLN A 44 6.40 9.46 8.52
C GLN A 44 5.70 9.67 7.18
N LYS A 45 5.16 10.88 6.99
CA LYS A 45 4.52 11.27 5.73
C LYS A 45 5.53 11.20 4.59
N PHE A 46 5.17 10.45 3.56
CA PHE A 46 5.92 10.39 2.30
C PHE A 46 5.14 10.96 1.13
N GLY A 47 3.84 11.19 1.29
CA GLY A 47 3.02 11.74 0.22
C GLY A 47 1.65 12.17 0.69
N GLU A 48 0.88 12.68 -0.24
CA GLU A 48 -0.47 13.19 -0.03
C GLU A 48 -1.25 13.18 -1.34
N TYR A 49 -2.52 12.81 -1.24
CA TYR A 49 -3.53 13.05 -2.24
C TYR A 49 -4.41 14.22 -1.78
N CYS A 50 -4.41 15.30 -2.54
CA CYS A 50 -5.31 16.44 -2.32
C CYS A 50 -6.51 16.39 -3.28
N SER A 51 -6.26 16.01 -4.53
CA SER A 51 -7.26 15.95 -5.60
C SER A 51 -6.81 15.01 -6.72
N ALA A 52 -7.68 14.78 -7.72
CA ALA A 52 -7.33 13.96 -8.87
C ALA A 52 -6.15 14.53 -9.67
N GLU A 53 -5.97 15.86 -9.62
CA GLU A 53 -4.89 16.58 -10.28
C GLU A 53 -3.66 16.80 -9.38
N GLU A 54 -3.81 16.70 -8.07
CA GLU A 54 -2.76 17.02 -7.09
C GLU A 54 -2.45 15.81 -6.19
N ILE A 55 -1.42 15.08 -6.60
CA ILE A 55 -0.88 13.93 -5.87
C ILE A 55 0.64 14.10 -5.75
N PHE A 56 1.14 14.04 -4.52
CA PHE A 56 2.55 14.15 -4.19
C PHE A 56 3.00 12.88 -3.48
N ALA A 57 4.14 12.30 -3.90
CA ALA A 57 4.74 11.18 -3.19
C ALA A 57 6.24 11.15 -3.42
N ASP A 58 7.02 11.12 -2.35
CA ASP A 58 8.47 10.99 -2.36
C ASP A 58 8.95 9.99 -1.28
N LEU A 59 9.39 8.82 -1.73
CA LEU A 59 9.99 7.79 -0.89
C LEU A 59 11.53 7.86 -0.84
N LYS A 60 12.17 8.82 -1.53
CA LYS A 60 13.64 8.88 -1.65
C LYS A 60 14.34 8.93 -0.30
N GLN A 61 13.78 9.67 0.66
CA GLN A 61 14.37 9.84 1.99
C GLN A 61 14.56 8.53 2.76
N PHE A 62 13.78 7.48 2.42
CA PHE A 62 13.83 6.20 3.11
C PHE A 62 14.80 5.18 2.48
N SER A 63 15.46 5.54 1.35
CA SER A 63 16.45 4.69 0.69
C SER A 63 15.98 3.25 0.43
N LEU A 64 14.70 3.07 0.08
CA LEU A 64 14.10 1.77 -0.17
C LEU A 64 14.59 1.18 -1.50
N PRO A 65 14.62 -0.17 -1.63
CA PRO A 65 14.83 -0.78 -2.94
C PRO A 65 13.80 -0.28 -3.96
N MET A 66 14.23 0.03 -5.18
CA MET A 66 13.31 0.56 -6.22
C MET A 66 12.07 -0.32 -6.42
N ARG A 67 12.23 -1.65 -6.37
CA ARG A 67 11.11 -2.60 -6.45
C ARG A 67 10.09 -2.45 -5.33
N VAL A 68 10.55 -2.09 -4.12
CA VAL A 68 9.67 -1.81 -2.99
C VAL A 68 8.93 -0.50 -3.22
N VAL A 69 9.61 0.54 -3.71
CA VAL A 69 9.00 1.83 -4.06
C VAL A 69 7.89 1.64 -5.10
N GLU A 70 8.19 0.95 -6.21
CA GLU A 70 7.22 0.71 -7.30
C GLU A 70 5.97 -0.05 -6.80
N VAL A 71 6.19 -1.15 -6.06
CA VAL A 71 5.09 -1.96 -5.54
C VAL A 71 4.29 -1.21 -4.49
N ALA A 72 4.95 -0.46 -3.59
CA ALA A 72 4.26 0.33 -2.58
C ALA A 72 3.41 1.44 -3.20
N SER A 73 3.94 2.16 -4.21
CA SER A 73 3.21 3.21 -4.93
C SER A 73 2.00 2.65 -5.67
N LEU A 74 2.12 1.50 -6.35
CA LEU A 74 0.98 0.84 -6.98
C LEU A 74 -0.06 0.39 -5.95
N THR A 75 0.39 -0.15 -4.82
CA THR A 75 -0.48 -0.64 -3.76
C THR A 75 -1.27 0.49 -3.13
N ILE A 76 -0.60 1.57 -2.69
CA ILE A 76 -1.29 2.70 -2.07
C ILE A 76 -2.18 3.45 -3.06
N GLY A 77 -1.77 3.56 -4.32
CA GLY A 77 -2.60 4.13 -5.39
C GLY A 77 -3.90 3.35 -5.61
N MET A 78 -3.84 2.01 -5.58
CA MET A 78 -5.04 1.18 -5.70
C MET A 78 -5.92 1.18 -4.45
N VAL A 79 -5.32 1.23 -3.26
CA VAL A 79 -6.06 1.41 -2.00
C VAL A 79 -6.83 2.72 -2.03
N LEU A 80 -6.15 3.83 -2.35
CA LEU A 80 -6.75 5.15 -2.49
C LEU A 80 -7.85 5.17 -3.55
N TYR A 81 -7.59 4.63 -4.73
CA TYR A 81 -8.60 4.51 -5.79
C TYR A 81 -9.85 3.76 -5.31
N GLY A 82 -9.66 2.65 -4.59
CA GLY A 82 -10.74 1.88 -3.99
C GLY A 82 -11.57 2.70 -3.00
N ILE A 83 -10.92 3.46 -2.12
CA ILE A 83 -11.59 4.31 -1.12
C ILE A 83 -12.38 5.42 -1.80
N LEU A 84 -11.76 6.17 -2.70
CA LEU A 84 -12.38 7.32 -3.37
C LEU A 84 -13.59 6.92 -4.22
N ASN A 85 -13.61 5.70 -4.75
CA ASN A 85 -14.70 5.18 -5.59
C ASN A 85 -15.66 4.25 -4.82
N GLY A 86 -15.51 4.11 -3.50
CA GLY A 86 -16.38 3.24 -2.69
C GLY A 86 -16.34 1.76 -3.09
N LEU A 87 -15.21 1.29 -3.62
CA LEU A 87 -15.08 -0.09 -4.09
C LEU A 87 -14.92 -1.07 -2.92
N PRO A 88 -15.61 -2.22 -2.93
CA PRO A 88 -15.38 -3.28 -1.96
C PRO A 88 -13.92 -3.75 -1.97
N GLN A 89 -13.41 -4.15 -0.81
CA GLN A 89 -12.01 -4.54 -0.65
C GLN A 89 -11.58 -5.64 -1.63
N LYS A 90 -12.45 -6.64 -1.82
CA LYS A 90 -12.23 -7.73 -2.77
C LYS A 90 -12.00 -7.21 -4.19
N LEU A 91 -12.79 -6.23 -4.63
CA LEU A 91 -12.74 -5.72 -6.00
C LEU A 91 -11.46 -4.92 -6.27
N TRP A 92 -11.09 -3.97 -5.40
CA TRP A 92 -9.86 -3.21 -5.63
C TRP A 92 -8.60 -4.09 -5.50
N ARG A 93 -8.65 -5.18 -4.72
CA ARG A 93 -7.55 -6.17 -4.65
C ARG A 93 -7.39 -6.96 -5.94
N GLU A 94 -8.50 -7.34 -6.59
CA GLU A 94 -8.46 -7.97 -7.91
C GLU A 94 -7.83 -7.02 -8.95
N LEU A 95 -8.22 -5.74 -8.92
CA LEU A 95 -7.62 -4.70 -9.75
C LEU A 95 -6.13 -4.48 -9.43
N LEU A 96 -5.74 -4.48 -8.15
CA LEU A 96 -4.33 -4.40 -7.75
C LEU A 96 -3.52 -5.58 -8.31
N ARG A 97 -4.04 -6.80 -8.24
CA ARG A 97 -3.38 -7.96 -8.85
C ARG A 97 -3.18 -7.78 -10.35
N GLN A 98 -4.20 -7.33 -11.07
CA GLN A 98 -4.09 -7.03 -12.51
C GLN A 98 -3.02 -5.95 -12.77
N ARG A 99 -3.00 -4.87 -12.00
CA ARG A 99 -2.00 -3.80 -12.13
C ARG A 99 -0.57 -4.27 -11.84
N LEU A 100 -0.39 -5.13 -10.84
CA LEU A 100 0.91 -5.75 -10.55
C LEU A 100 1.36 -6.61 -11.73
N ASP A 101 0.47 -7.39 -12.31
CA ASP A 101 0.79 -8.25 -13.46
C ASP A 101 1.16 -7.44 -14.70
N GLU A 102 0.36 -6.42 -15.03
CA GLU A 102 0.62 -5.47 -16.14
C GLU A 102 1.97 -4.74 -15.98
N SER A 103 2.38 -4.49 -14.72
CA SER A 103 3.62 -3.77 -14.40
C SER A 103 4.85 -4.69 -14.21
N GLY A 104 4.71 -6.01 -14.41
CA GLY A 104 5.83 -6.97 -14.29
C GLY A 104 6.15 -7.42 -12.86
N PHE A 105 5.18 -7.29 -11.95
CA PHE A 105 5.27 -7.66 -10.53
C PHE A 105 4.47 -8.91 -10.16
N GLN A 106 4.25 -9.85 -11.10
CA GLN A 106 3.44 -11.07 -10.91
C GLN A 106 3.86 -11.93 -9.70
N ARG A 107 5.10 -11.78 -9.25
CA ARG A 107 5.72 -12.48 -8.11
C ARG A 107 5.33 -11.90 -6.74
N PHE A 108 4.68 -10.73 -6.69
CA PHE A 108 4.23 -10.11 -5.45
C PHE A 108 2.80 -10.55 -5.12
N ASP A 109 2.65 -11.72 -4.50
CA ASP A 109 1.36 -12.22 -4.05
C ASP A 109 0.75 -11.35 -2.94
N ILE A 110 -0.54 -11.01 -3.08
CA ILE A 110 -1.32 -10.34 -2.05
C ILE A 110 -1.78 -11.37 -1.01
N ARG A 111 -1.49 -11.12 0.27
CA ARG A 111 -1.81 -11.99 1.40
C ARG A 111 -2.56 -11.23 2.49
N GLU A 112 -3.50 -11.90 3.13
CA GLU A 112 -4.19 -11.42 4.32
C GLU A 112 -3.66 -12.19 5.53
N GLU A 113 -3.45 -11.49 6.64
CA GLU A 113 -3.60 -12.15 7.93
C GLU A 113 -5.09 -12.22 8.25
N GLY A 114 -5.50 -13.40 8.75
CA GLY A 114 -6.88 -13.63 9.19
C GLY A 114 -7.30 -12.63 10.26
N PRO A 115 -8.60 -12.55 10.59
CA PRO A 115 -9.14 -11.55 11.49
C PRO A 115 -8.34 -11.52 12.79
N GLU A 116 -8.01 -10.31 13.26
CA GLU A 116 -7.54 -10.09 14.61
C GLU A 116 -8.43 -10.92 15.53
N ARG A 117 -7.84 -11.96 16.13
CA ARG A 117 -8.43 -12.52 17.35
C ARG A 117 -8.36 -11.36 18.32
N PHE A 118 -9.49 -10.68 18.52
CA PHE A 118 -9.73 -9.94 19.74
C PHE A 118 -9.50 -10.94 20.88
N ALA A 119 -8.27 -10.96 21.38
CA ALA A 119 -7.87 -11.75 22.52
C ALA A 119 -8.12 -10.88 23.74
N SER A 120 -9.12 -11.33 24.51
CA SER A 120 -9.53 -10.92 25.87
C SER A 120 -10.01 -9.49 26.08
#